data_AF-A0A0M3HGN6-F1
#
_entry.id   AF-A0A0M3HGN6-F1
#
_cell.length_a   1.000
_cell.length_b   1.000
_cell.length_c   1.000
_cell.angle_alpha   90.00
_cell.angle_beta   90.00
_cell.angle_gamma   90.00
#
_symmetry.space_group_name_H-M   'P 1'
#
loop_
_entity.id
_entity.type
_entity.pdbx_description
1 polymer ?
#
loop_
_entity_poly.entity_id
_entity_poly.type
_entity_poly.pdbx_seq_one_letter_code
_entity_poly.pdbx_strand_id
1 'polypeptide(L)' 'MCSVVYIPMLGYLLVLGTEVNMPKQAEDKVEMIYEVDGVRHMKNARMRALDASIGDIKMEIYDIETTAMLRYR' A
#
# COMPACT_ATOMS: atom_id res chain seq x y z
N MET A 1 11.55 14.60 -3.07
CA MET A 1 11.17 13.75 -1.92
C MET A 1 10.76 12.36 -2.41
N CYS A 2 11.20 11.29 -1.74
CA CYS A 2 10.85 9.90 -2.06
C CYS A 2 10.51 9.17 -0.76
N SER A 3 9.27 8.70 -0.63
CA SER A 3 8.78 8.04 0.59
C SER A 3 7.73 6.98 0.30
N VAL A 4 7.56 6.04 1.22
CA VAL A 4 6.48 5.05 1.18
C VAL A 4 5.46 5.39 2.26
N VAL A 5 4.18 5.47 1.88
CA VAL A 5 3.07 5.77 2.80
C VAL A 5 2.03 4.66 2.76
N TYR A 6 1.24 4.53 3.81
CA TYR A 6 0.10 3.62 3.88
C TYR A 6 -1.20 4.41 3.99
N ILE A 7 -2.15 4.15 3.09
CA ILE A 7 -3.49 4.75 3.10
C ILE A 7 -4.51 3.61 3.21
N PRO A 8 -5.40 3.59 4.22
CA PRO A 8 -6.30 2.47 4.45
C PRO A 8 -7.09 1.99 3.21
N MET A 9 -7.56 2.91 2.38
CA MET A 9 -8.34 2.60 1.17
C MET A 9 -7.49 2.19 -0.04
N LEU A 10 -6.20 2.54 -0.06
CA LEU A 10 -5.32 2.38 -1.24
C LEU A 10 -4.13 1.45 -0.98
N GLY A 11 -3.88 1.08 0.27
CA GLY A 11 -2.72 0.30 0.71
C GLY A 11 -1.43 1.12 0.72
N TYR A 12 -0.30 0.43 0.53
CA TYR A 12 1.00 1.08 0.39
C TYR A 12 1.14 1.80 -0.95
N LEU A 13 1.69 3.02 -0.90
CA LEU A 13 1.97 3.87 -2.06
C LEU A 13 3.38 4.44 -1.99
N LEU A 14 4.02 4.52 -3.16
CA LEU A 14 5.28 5.22 -3.37
C LEU A 14 4.97 6.67 -3.74
N VAL A 15 5.51 7.60 -2.97
CA VAL A 15 5.28 9.03 -3.12
C VAL A 15 6.55 9.66 -3.68
N LEU A 16 6.45 10.28 -4.86
CA LEU A 16 7.55 11.01 -5.49
C LEU A 16 7.13 12.44 -5.80
N GLY A 17 8.02 13.38 -5.49
CA GLY A 17 7.90 14.76 -5.97
C GLY A 17 8.06 14.86 -7.49
N THR A 18 7.54 15.95 -8.07
CA THR A 18 7.69 16.32 -9.49
C THR A 18 9.14 16.41 -9.95
N GLU A 19 10.07 16.75 -9.07
CA GLU A 19 11.50 16.89 -9.35
C GLU A 19 12.23 15.56 -9.55
N VAL A 20 11.60 14.43 -9.17
CA VAL A 20 12.22 13.11 -9.26
C VAL A 20 11.96 12.50 -10.64
N ASN A 21 12.98 12.52 -11.49
CA ASN A 21 12.93 11.79 -12.76
C ASN A 21 13.23 10.31 -12.53
N MET A 22 12.27 9.46 -12.87
CA MET A 22 12.42 8.00 -12.81
C MET A 22 12.96 7.50 -14.16
N PRO A 23 13.96 6.60 -14.18
CA PRO A 23 14.37 5.96 -15.43
C PRO A 23 13.21 5.16 -16.02
N LYS A 24 13.06 5.16 -17.35
CA LYS A 24 11.95 4.48 -18.06
C LYS A 24 11.70 3.03 -17.60
N GLN A 25 12.78 2.28 -17.37
CA GLN A 25 12.73 0.89 -16.89
C GLN A 25 12.05 0.73 -15.52
N ALA A 26 12.09 1.77 -14.68
CA ALA A 26 11.41 1.80 -13.40
C ALA A 26 10.00 2.38 -13.53
N GLU A 27 9.80 3.34 -14.44
CA GLU A 27 8.48 3.90 -14.79
C GLU A 27 7.53 2.81 -15.30
N ASP A 28 8.01 1.91 -16.17
CA ASP A 28 7.25 0.78 -16.70
C ASP A 28 6.81 -0.25 -15.62
N LYS A 29 7.41 -0.20 -14.42
CA LYS A 29 7.15 -1.12 -13.30
C LYS A 29 6.24 -0.53 -12.23
N VAL A 30 5.86 0.74 -12.38
CA VAL A 30 5.02 1.46 -11.43
C VAL A 30 3.78 1.99 -12.15
N GLU A 31 2.67 1.94 -11.45
CA GLU A 31 1.39 2.48 -11.91
C GLU A 31 1.09 3.73 -11.10
N MET A 32 0.75 4.82 -11.79
CA MET A 32 0.31 6.06 -11.13
C MET A 32 -1.14 5.89 -10.69
N ILE A 33 -1.39 6.07 -9.39
CA ILE A 33 -2.73 5.96 -8.79
C ILE A 33 -3.42 7.32 -8.76
N TYR A 34 -2.72 8.34 -8.24
CA TYR A 34 -3.18 9.72 -8.30
C TYR A 34 -2.02 10.71 -8.17
N GLU A 35 -2.28 11.95 -8.56
CA GLU A 35 -1.38 13.08 -8.36
C GLU A 35 -2.13 14.21 -7.65
N VAL A 36 -1.50 14.81 -6.66
CA VAL A 36 -2.04 15.96 -5.92
C VAL A 36 -0.89 16.88 -5.56
N ASP A 37 -1.05 18.19 -5.77
CA ASP A 37 -0.06 19.22 -5.43
C ASP A 37 1.36 18.94 -5.97
N GLY A 38 1.47 18.37 -7.18
CA GLY A 38 2.77 18.01 -7.78
C GLY A 38 3.45 16.80 -7.12
N VAL A 39 2.70 16.01 -6.35
CA VAL A 39 3.16 14.79 -5.71
C VAL A 39 2.48 13.58 -6.34
N ARG A 40 3.28 12.73 -6.97
CA ARG A 40 2.82 11.51 -7.63
C ARG A 40 2.79 10.35 -6.65
N HIS A 41 1.63 9.70 -6.58
CA HIS A 41 1.40 8.52 -5.76
C HIS A 41 1.29 7.31 -6.67
N MET A 42 2.23 6.39 -6.54
CA MET A 42 2.40 5.25 -7.44
C MET A 42 2.40 3.94 -6.69
N LYS A 43 2.23 2.85 -7.42
CA LYS A 43 2.21 1.49 -6.87
C LYS A 43 2.90 0.53 -7.82
N ASN A 44 3.62 -0.45 -7.29
CA ASN A 44 4.16 -1.55 -8.09
C ASN A 44 3.49 -2.88 -7.73
N ALA A 45 3.77 -3.91 -8.53
CA ALA A 45 3.23 -5.26 -8.33
C ALA A 45 3.56 -5.83 -6.93
N ARG A 46 4.76 -5.54 -6.39
CA ARG A 46 5.16 -6.01 -5.06
C ARG A 46 4.35 -5.37 -3.94
N MET A 47 4.02 -4.09 -4.05
CA MET A 47 3.18 -3.38 -3.09
C MET A 47 1.75 -3.92 -3.11
N ARG A 48 1.21 -4.24 -4.29
CA ARG A 48 -0.10 -4.92 -4.40
C ARG A 48 -0.11 -6.29 -3.73
N ALA A 49 0.92 -7.11 -3.97
CA ALA A 49 1.02 -8.42 -3.33
C ALA A 49 1.14 -8.31 -1.81
N LEU A 50 1.89 -7.30 -1.32
CA LEU A 50 2.02 -7.02 0.10
C LEU A 50 0.69 -6.59 0.73
N ASP A 51 -0.06 -5.70 0.07
CA ASP A 51 -1.36 -5.25 0.55
C ASP A 51 -2.37 -6.39 0.67
N ALA A 52 -2.37 -7.34 -0.30
CA ALA A 52 -3.21 -8.53 -0.24
C ALA A 52 -2.84 -9.40 0.97
N SER A 53 -1.55 -9.72 1.14
CA SER A 53 -1.06 -10.50 2.29
C SER A 53 -1.40 -9.86 3.63
N ILE A 54 -1.27 -8.53 3.77
CA ILE A 54 -1.62 -7.83 5.00
C ILE A 54 -3.12 -7.82 5.24
N GLY A 55 -3.93 -7.72 4.18
CA GLY A 55 -5.38 -7.88 4.26
C GLY A 55 -5.78 -9.22 4.86
N ASP A 56 -5.16 -10.30 4.37
CA ASP A 56 -5.43 -11.66 4.86
C ASP A 56 -5.01 -11.82 6.34
N ILE A 57 -3.80 -11.39 6.70
CA ILE A 57 -3.31 -11.46 8.08
C ILE A 57 -4.20 -10.67 9.05
N LYS A 58 -4.70 -9.49 8.64
CA LYS A 58 -5.63 -8.72 9.47
C LYS A 58 -6.92 -9.48 9.73
N MET A 59 -7.44 -10.18 8.73
CA MET A 59 -8.66 -10.99 8.88
C MET A 59 -8.42 -12.18 9.82
N GLU A 60 -7.28 -12.85 9.73
CA GLU A 60 -6.92 -13.93 10.65
C GLU A 60 -6.84 -13.45 12.10
N ILE A 61 -6.23 -12.28 12.34
CA ILE A 61 -6.16 -11.68 13.68
C ILE A 61 -7.56 -11.41 14.22
N TYR A 62 -8.44 -10.79 13.42
CA TYR A 62 -9.81 -10.52 13.84
C TYR A 62 -10.61 -11.77 14.16
N ASP A 63 -10.43 -12.86 13.40
CA ASP A 63 -11.09 -14.13 13.65
C ASP A 63 -10.64 -14.76 14.98
N ILE A 64 -9.32 -14.72 15.25
CA ILE A 64 -8.74 -15.18 16.52
C ILE A 64 -9.27 -14.36 17.70
N GLU A 65 -9.26 -13.03 17.60
CA GLU A 65 -9.77 -12.13 18.64
C GLU A 65 -11.26 -12.37 18.91
N THR A 66 -12.06 -12.51 17.86
CA THR A 66 -13.50 -12.77 17.96
C THR A 66 -13.76 -14.13 18.62
N THR A 67 -13.04 -15.17 18.20
CA THR A 67 -13.14 -16.51 18.78
C THR A 67 -12.75 -16.51 20.26
N ALA A 68 -11.68 -15.79 20.64
CA ALA A 68 -11.26 -15.66 22.03
C ALA A 68 -12.35 -14.95 22.85
N MET A 69 -12.87 -13.82 22.37
CA MET A 69 -13.94 -13.09 23.06
C MET A 69 -15.21 -13.93 23.25
N LEU A 70 -15.59 -14.74 22.26
CA LEU A 70 -16.75 -15.64 22.38
C LEU A 70 -16.54 -16.77 23.38
N ARG A 71 -15.30 -17.27 23.53
CA ARG A 71 -14.97 -18.35 24.47
C ARG A 71 -14.82 -17.90 25.92
N TYR A 72 -14.48 -16.63 26.15
CA TYR A 72 -14.36 -16.04 27.50
C TYR A 72 -15.61 -15.27 27.94
N ARG A 73 -16.72 -15.44 27.22
CA ARG A 73 -18.05 -14.92 27.58
C ARG A 73 -18.87 -15.99 28.28
#